data_AF-A0A538FDP5-F1
#
_entry.id   AF-A0A538FDP5-F1
#
_cell.length_a   1.000
_cell.length_b   1.000
_cell.length_c   1.000
_cell.angle_alpha   90.00
_cell.angle_beta   90.00
_cell.angle_gamma   90.00
#
_symmetry.space_group_name_H-M   'P 1'
#
loop_
_entity.id
_entity.type
_entity.pdbx_description
1 polymer ?
#
loop_
_entity_poly.entity_id
_entity_poly.type
_entity_poly.pdbx_seq_one_letter_code
_entity_poly.pdbx_strand_id
1 'polypeptide(L)'
;MRARRWGRRLCLGGAAALGAFALLGPALARADDLAGRPAIYAALAGAAGIHQEANSRGNIGPTSEPVYGSIPDGLAVLSSGELKARASTFYPGGTVAGLGGFLASQACGAGFVPACMPVPAYPLSVQTTGSPPDAHADTGQSLGGGGAPVSLVALRADAHADPSNVSTDAADAGYDFAGATTSSVAAASVGFRRQAASILAGPAAAAAVHQTAADGSATHADSILASTRQGFRGASTVVTDSNAVLQGVRLLGDVVHIDSIVAASHSETDGRGADKHNDQVTLSGVTVAGQPATIDQNGITIGGSQSGSAPLDALNTALHQALDAAGARVRLIGVTANPPHPVAPGCGKTEAEGVLLHLQADVSPVPFGDVYYADLVLGGACSTASAGADRLGGTSADLGGGGAVVAPAPPGGAGTSPAGTGSLTGAAPALDSGPSAASPSGAGAAGPASLLPGTGSGSGSGGDLESELRSKLVAHRIDLLYLAFCLAFVGMALGLRPTLPARLPRAR
;
A
#
# COMPACT_ATOMS: atom_id res chain seq x y z
N MET A 1 31.63 -51.70 0.88
CA MET A 1 32.32 -50.86 1.90
C MET A 1 33.06 -49.62 1.32
N ARG A 2 33.70 -49.70 0.14
CA ARG A 2 34.44 -48.54 -0.43
C ARG A 2 33.54 -47.37 -0.86
N ALA A 3 32.38 -47.63 -1.48
CA ALA A 3 31.44 -46.59 -1.92
C ALA A 3 30.88 -45.73 -0.75
N ARG A 4 30.51 -46.37 0.38
CA ARG A 4 29.97 -45.67 1.56
C ARG A 4 30.99 -44.77 2.26
N ARG A 5 32.29 -45.13 2.20
CA ARG A 5 33.38 -44.27 2.70
C ARG A 5 33.63 -43.06 1.79
N TRP A 6 33.47 -43.23 0.47
CA TRP A 6 33.56 -42.13 -0.49
C TRP A 6 32.41 -41.13 -0.36
N GLY A 7 31.16 -41.61 -0.28
CA GLY A 7 30.00 -40.75 -0.05
C GLY A 7 30.10 -39.90 1.22
N ARG A 8 30.59 -40.48 2.32
CA ARG A 8 30.82 -39.74 3.58
C ARG A 8 31.86 -38.63 3.44
N ARG A 9 32.95 -38.89 2.71
CA ARG A 9 34.02 -37.90 2.50
C ARG A 9 33.56 -36.75 1.61
N LEU A 10 32.73 -37.03 0.60
CA LEU A 10 32.15 -36.00 -0.26
C LEU A 10 31.13 -35.14 0.50
N CYS A 11 30.26 -35.73 1.33
CA CYS A 11 29.27 -34.96 2.11
C CYS A 11 29.94 -34.06 3.17
N LEU A 12 30.92 -34.60 3.91
CA LEU A 12 31.64 -33.81 4.92
C LEU A 12 32.58 -32.78 4.29
N GLY A 13 33.20 -33.10 3.15
CA GLY A 13 34.01 -32.15 2.38
C GLY A 13 33.17 -31.01 1.81
N GLY A 14 31.99 -31.32 1.26
CA GLY A 14 31.03 -30.32 0.79
C GLY A 14 30.50 -29.43 1.92
N ALA A 15 30.14 -30.03 3.07
CA ALA A 15 29.72 -29.27 4.25
C ALA A 15 30.82 -28.34 4.79
N ALA A 16 32.07 -28.81 4.84
CA ALA A 16 33.20 -28.01 5.27
C ALA A 16 33.53 -26.87 4.29
N ALA A 17 33.46 -27.14 2.98
CA ALA A 17 33.67 -26.12 1.95
C ALA A 17 32.58 -25.04 2.00
N LEU A 18 31.30 -25.44 2.09
CA LEU A 18 30.17 -24.51 2.21
C LEU A 18 30.21 -23.74 3.54
N GLY A 19 30.57 -24.40 4.65
CA GLY A 19 30.75 -23.74 5.94
C GLY A 19 31.90 -22.72 5.93
N ALA A 20 33.04 -23.07 5.34
CA ALA A 20 34.17 -22.15 5.18
C ALA A 20 33.81 -20.98 4.25
N PHE A 21 33.10 -21.22 3.14
CA PHE A 21 32.62 -20.17 2.25
C PHE A 21 31.62 -19.24 2.92
N ALA A 22 30.68 -19.79 3.70
CA ALA A 22 29.72 -19.01 4.46
C ALA A 22 30.38 -18.18 5.57
N LEU A 23 31.50 -18.65 6.15
CA LEU A 23 32.22 -17.96 7.22
C LEU A 23 33.26 -16.94 6.71
N LEU A 24 33.88 -17.18 5.56
CA LEU A 24 34.93 -16.31 4.98
C LEU A 24 34.39 -15.27 4.00
N GLY A 25 33.18 -15.44 3.47
CA GLY A 25 32.52 -14.45 2.60
C GLY A 25 32.50 -13.00 3.14
N PRO A 26 32.27 -12.75 4.44
CA PRO A 26 32.28 -11.40 5.02
C PRO A 26 33.63 -10.69 4.95
N ALA A 27 34.75 -11.41 4.91
CA ALA A 27 36.09 -10.80 4.91
C ALA A 27 36.53 -10.31 3.52
N LEU A 28 35.85 -10.75 2.45
CA LEU A 28 36.16 -10.37 1.06
C LEU A 28 35.19 -9.31 0.50
N ALA A 29 34.11 -8.99 1.21
CA ALA A 29 33.24 -7.85 0.92
C ALA A 29 33.86 -6.56 1.49
N ARG A 30 35.00 -6.13 0.93
CA ARG A 30 35.51 -4.77 1.19
C ARG A 30 34.68 -3.76 0.38
N ALA A 31 34.11 -2.82 1.11
CA ALA A 31 33.49 -1.54 0.74
C ALA A 31 33.42 -1.23 -0.76
N ASP A 32 32.19 -1.22 -1.31
CA ASP A 32 31.90 -0.29 -2.39
C ASP A 32 31.91 1.13 -1.81
N ASP A 33 32.80 1.93 -2.38
CA ASP A 33 33.29 3.22 -1.91
C ASP A 33 32.27 4.35 -2.20
N LEU A 34 31.01 4.16 -1.82
CA LEU A 34 29.99 5.21 -1.87
C LEU A 34 30.00 5.99 -0.54
N ALA A 35 31.02 6.84 -0.37
CA ALA A 35 31.01 8.00 0.53
C ALA A 35 30.49 7.77 1.97
N GLY A 36 30.97 6.73 2.66
CA GLY A 36 30.67 6.51 4.08
C GLY A 36 29.28 5.95 4.40
N ARG A 37 28.57 5.40 3.41
CA ARG A 37 27.30 4.67 3.59
C ARG A 37 27.48 3.33 4.30
N PRO A 38 26.46 2.84 5.03
CA PRO A 38 26.46 1.48 5.55
C PRO A 38 26.52 0.48 4.39
N ALA A 39 27.33 -0.58 4.54
CA ALA A 39 27.45 -1.63 3.52
C ALA A 39 26.15 -2.44 3.35
N ILE A 40 25.34 -2.50 4.40
CA ILE A 40 24.03 -3.16 4.43
C ILE A 40 23.04 -2.17 5.02
N TYR A 41 22.01 -1.86 4.26
CA TYR A 41 20.88 -1.04 4.68
C TYR A 41 19.61 -1.56 4.02
N ALA A 42 18.48 -1.35 4.69
CA ALA A 42 17.17 -1.57 4.13
C ALA A 42 16.19 -0.57 4.74
N ALA A 43 15.45 0.09 3.87
CA ALA A 43 14.35 0.97 4.20
C ALA A 43 13.12 0.54 3.38
N LEU A 44 11.96 0.71 3.99
CA LEU A 44 10.66 0.45 3.39
C LEU A 44 9.71 1.55 3.85
N ALA A 45 8.95 2.11 2.92
CA ALA A 45 7.89 3.07 3.19
C ALA A 45 6.62 2.64 2.48
N GLY A 46 5.49 2.73 3.18
CA GLY A 46 4.16 2.50 2.63
C GLY A 46 3.24 3.66 2.98
N ALA A 47 2.49 4.17 2.02
CA ALA A 47 1.49 5.21 2.17
C ALA A 47 0.22 4.77 1.42
N ALA A 48 -0.94 4.92 2.05
CA ALA A 48 -2.22 4.74 1.38
C ALA A 48 -3.16 5.86 1.81
N GLY A 49 -3.81 6.52 0.85
CA GLY A 49 -4.85 7.49 1.19
C GLY A 49 -6.10 6.80 1.74
N ILE A 50 -6.53 5.72 1.12
CA ILE A 50 -7.70 4.91 1.45
C ILE A 50 -7.30 3.47 1.21
N HIS A 51 -7.35 2.65 2.24
CA HIS A 51 -7.30 1.20 2.12
C HIS A 51 -8.72 0.66 2.30
N GLN A 52 -9.27 0.02 1.27
CA GLN A 52 -10.60 -0.56 1.29
C GLN A 52 -10.48 -2.08 1.29
N GLU A 53 -11.10 -2.74 2.26
CA GLU A 53 -11.22 -4.19 2.36
C GLU A 53 -12.69 -4.58 2.42
N ALA A 54 -13.10 -5.59 1.63
CA ALA A 54 -14.41 -6.20 1.72
C ALA A 54 -14.31 -7.66 2.15
N ASN A 55 -15.15 -8.06 3.10
CA ASN A 55 -15.09 -9.38 3.73
C ASN A 55 -16.49 -9.86 4.21
N SER A 56 -16.73 -11.17 4.14
CA SER A 56 -17.98 -11.82 4.58
C SER A 56 -17.99 -12.25 6.05
N ARG A 57 -16.85 -12.19 6.75
CA ARG A 57 -16.75 -12.50 8.19
C ARG A 57 -16.75 -11.20 8.97
N GLY A 58 -17.84 -10.88 9.67
CA GLY A 58 -18.07 -9.61 10.40
C GLY A 58 -17.14 -9.24 11.56
N ASN A 59 -15.92 -9.76 11.59
CA ASN A 59 -14.90 -9.37 12.54
C ASN A 59 -13.90 -8.43 11.85
N ILE A 60 -13.54 -7.34 12.55
CA ILE A 60 -12.51 -6.32 12.16
C ILE A 60 -11.09 -6.90 12.29
N GLY A 61 -10.91 -8.19 11.99
CA GLY A 61 -9.65 -8.91 12.09
C GLY A 61 -9.12 -9.27 10.71
N PRO A 62 -7.80 -9.45 10.54
CA PRO A 62 -7.19 -9.74 9.25
C PRO A 62 -7.81 -11.02 8.66
N THR A 63 -8.41 -10.89 7.48
CA THR A 63 -8.99 -12.04 6.80
C THR A 63 -8.00 -12.69 5.86
N SER A 64 -8.13 -13.99 5.62
CA SER A 64 -7.16 -14.73 4.81
C SER A 64 -7.34 -14.50 3.30
N GLU A 65 -8.43 -13.86 2.86
CA GLU A 65 -8.76 -13.66 1.44
C GLU A 65 -9.54 -12.34 1.16
N PRO A 66 -9.11 -11.17 1.65
CA PRO A 66 -9.82 -9.95 1.35
C PRO A 66 -9.68 -9.57 -0.11
N VAL A 67 -10.80 -9.10 -0.67
CA VAL A 67 -10.77 -8.30 -1.88
C VAL A 67 -10.50 -6.88 -1.40
N TYR A 68 -9.25 -6.43 -1.56
CA TYR A 68 -8.86 -5.09 -1.13
C TYR A 68 -8.35 -4.23 -2.29
N GLY A 69 -8.37 -2.93 -2.08
CA GLY A 69 -7.76 -1.93 -2.96
C GLY A 69 -7.20 -0.77 -2.16
N SER A 70 -6.15 -0.13 -2.68
CA SER A 70 -5.53 1.05 -2.04
C SER A 70 -5.44 2.23 -3.01
N ILE A 71 -5.80 3.42 -2.52
CA ILE A 71 -6.02 4.63 -3.31
C ILE A 71 -5.59 5.87 -2.55
N PRO A 72 -4.81 6.76 -3.16
CA PRO A 72 -3.65 6.44 -3.98
C PRO A 72 -2.63 5.73 -3.08
N ASP A 73 -1.77 4.92 -3.65
CA ASP A 73 -0.90 3.97 -2.95
C ASP A 73 0.56 4.24 -3.30
N GLY A 74 1.42 4.39 -2.29
CA GLY A 74 2.84 4.66 -2.42
C GLY A 74 3.67 3.65 -1.64
N LEU A 75 4.43 2.81 -2.35
CA LEU A 75 5.33 1.81 -1.77
C LEU A 75 6.74 2.04 -2.30
N ALA A 76 7.71 2.19 -1.41
CA ALA A 76 9.10 2.33 -1.78
C ALA A 76 9.99 1.37 -0.97
N VAL A 77 11.02 0.82 -1.61
CA VAL A 77 12.05 -0.03 -1.02
C VAL A 77 13.41 0.52 -1.45
N LEU A 78 14.21 0.93 -0.48
CA LEU A 78 15.61 1.31 -0.66
C LEU A 78 16.48 0.35 0.16
N SER A 79 17.19 -0.55 -0.52
CA SER A 79 18.14 -1.44 0.13
C SER A 79 19.45 -1.55 -0.65
N SER A 80 20.46 -2.18 -0.06
CA SER A 80 21.73 -2.43 -0.72
C SER A 80 21.64 -3.41 -1.90
N GLY A 81 20.54 -4.16 -2.03
CA GLY A 81 20.36 -5.18 -3.08
C GLY A 81 19.10 -5.02 -3.94
N GLU A 82 18.19 -4.14 -3.55
CA GLU A 82 16.92 -3.91 -4.21
C GLU A 82 16.54 -2.43 -4.13
N LEU A 83 16.12 -1.90 -5.28
CA LEU A 83 15.48 -0.60 -5.41
C LEU A 83 14.12 -0.84 -6.03
N LYS A 84 13.08 -0.26 -5.44
CA LYS A 84 11.73 -0.36 -5.98
C LYS A 84 10.92 0.85 -5.56
N ALA A 85 10.28 1.52 -6.51
CA ALA A 85 9.26 2.52 -6.23
C ALA A 85 8.00 2.16 -7.01
N ARG A 86 6.85 2.18 -6.33
CA ARG A 86 5.51 2.04 -6.90
C ARG A 86 4.65 3.22 -6.46
N ALA A 87 4.08 3.94 -7.40
CA ALA A 87 3.07 4.96 -7.14
C ALA A 87 1.78 4.55 -7.85
N SER A 88 0.62 4.75 -7.23
CA SER A 88 -0.62 4.18 -7.75
C SER A 88 -1.84 5.03 -7.44
N THR A 89 -2.76 5.12 -8.38
CA THR A 89 -4.10 5.73 -8.31
C THR A 89 -5.20 4.68 -8.42
N PHE A 90 -4.85 3.41 -8.26
CA PHE A 90 -5.67 2.33 -7.72
C PHE A 90 -4.84 1.05 -7.76
N TYR A 91 -4.44 0.53 -6.59
CA TYR A 91 -3.74 -0.75 -6.50
C TYR A 91 -4.73 -1.85 -6.10
N PRO A 92 -5.11 -2.77 -7.01
CA PRO A 92 -5.91 -3.93 -6.63
C PRO A 92 -5.03 -4.92 -5.86
N GLY A 93 -5.50 -5.38 -4.71
CA GLY A 93 -4.79 -6.34 -3.89
C GLY A 93 -4.47 -7.64 -4.63
N GLY A 94 -3.48 -8.38 -4.13
CA GLY A 94 -2.95 -9.60 -4.78
C GLY A 94 -4.02 -10.66 -5.11
N THR A 95 -5.09 -10.75 -4.32
CA THR A 95 -6.24 -11.63 -4.58
C THR A 95 -6.95 -11.28 -5.88
N VAL A 96 -7.16 -9.99 -6.16
CA VAL A 96 -7.78 -9.49 -7.40
C VAL A 96 -6.85 -9.67 -8.59
N ALA A 97 -5.55 -9.47 -8.39
CA ALA A 97 -4.54 -9.63 -9.44
C ALA A 97 -4.29 -11.11 -9.82
N GLY A 98 -4.41 -12.05 -8.88
CA GLY A 98 -4.07 -13.46 -9.07
C GLY A 98 -5.23 -14.39 -9.42
N LEU A 99 -6.46 -14.07 -9.03
CA LEU A 99 -7.64 -14.92 -9.20
C LEU A 99 -8.65 -14.24 -10.13
N GLY A 100 -8.41 -14.31 -11.43
CA GLY A 100 -9.24 -13.66 -12.45
C GLY A 100 -10.75 -13.92 -12.26
N GLY A 101 -11.55 -12.84 -12.28
CA GLY A 101 -12.99 -12.75 -12.57
C GLY A 101 -13.99 -13.44 -11.63
N PHE A 102 -13.67 -14.59 -11.03
CA PHE A 102 -14.66 -15.45 -10.39
C PHE A 102 -15.09 -14.95 -9.01
N LEU A 103 -14.15 -14.53 -8.15
CA LEU A 103 -14.47 -13.91 -6.85
C LEU A 103 -15.06 -12.49 -7.00
N ALA A 104 -14.62 -11.77 -8.04
CA ALA A 104 -15.19 -10.46 -8.37
C ALA A 104 -16.71 -10.58 -8.58
N SER A 105 -17.18 -11.55 -9.38
CA SER A 105 -18.62 -11.69 -9.68
C SER A 105 -19.56 -11.82 -8.47
N GLN A 106 -19.12 -12.41 -7.35
CA GLN A 106 -19.93 -12.51 -6.13
C GLN A 106 -19.85 -11.25 -5.26
N ALA A 107 -18.66 -10.67 -5.08
CA ALA A 107 -18.49 -9.40 -4.36
C ALA A 107 -19.13 -8.22 -5.11
N CYS A 108 -19.23 -8.32 -6.44
CA CYS A 108 -19.87 -7.31 -7.28
C CYS A 108 -21.39 -7.22 -7.14
N GLY A 109 -22.05 -8.30 -6.71
CA GLY A 109 -23.47 -8.24 -6.35
C GLY A 109 -23.73 -7.31 -5.15
N ALA A 110 -22.74 -7.13 -4.28
CA ALA A 110 -22.86 -6.36 -3.05
C ALA A 110 -22.37 -4.90 -3.16
N GLY A 111 -21.74 -4.51 -4.28
CA GLY A 111 -21.30 -3.14 -4.51
C GLY A 111 -20.15 -2.67 -3.61
N PHE A 112 -19.37 -3.59 -3.03
CA PHE A 112 -18.34 -3.24 -2.05
C PHE A 112 -16.92 -3.10 -2.60
N VAL A 113 -16.68 -3.46 -3.87
CA VAL A 113 -15.32 -3.56 -4.39
C VAL A 113 -15.14 -2.79 -5.70
N PRO A 114 -14.10 -1.93 -5.82
CA PRO A 114 -13.71 -1.32 -7.09
C PRO A 114 -13.27 -2.32 -8.18
N ALA A 115 -12.96 -3.58 -7.83
CA ALA A 115 -12.68 -4.67 -8.78
C ALA A 115 -13.88 -5.05 -9.67
N CYS A 116 -15.04 -4.44 -9.43
CA CYS A 116 -16.28 -4.62 -10.19
C CYS A 116 -16.43 -3.67 -11.37
N MET A 117 -15.50 -2.72 -11.50
CA MET A 117 -15.34 -1.98 -12.74
C MET A 117 -14.61 -2.87 -13.76
N PRO A 118 -14.88 -2.74 -15.06
CA PRO A 118 -13.90 -3.19 -16.05
C PRO A 118 -12.59 -2.49 -15.69
N VAL A 119 -11.58 -3.27 -15.24
CA VAL A 119 -10.27 -2.75 -14.83
C VAL A 119 -9.79 -1.84 -15.95
N PRO A 120 -9.68 -0.52 -15.71
CA PRO A 120 -9.32 0.43 -16.76
C PRO A 120 -8.00 -0.02 -17.38
N ALA A 121 -7.92 -0.03 -18.70
CA ALA A 121 -6.67 -0.37 -19.38
C ALA A 121 -5.64 0.76 -19.18
N TYR A 122 -4.56 0.41 -18.46
CA TYR A 122 -3.18 0.94 -18.47
C TYR A 122 -2.90 2.48 -18.37
N PRO A 123 -1.98 2.93 -17.48
CA PRO A 123 -1.57 2.37 -16.20
C PRO A 123 -1.96 3.29 -15.03
N LEU A 124 -2.85 2.83 -14.15
CA LEU A 124 -3.16 3.48 -12.87
C LEU A 124 -2.11 3.20 -11.78
N SER A 125 -1.07 2.44 -12.12
CA SER A 125 0.07 2.19 -11.25
C SER A 125 1.34 2.20 -12.08
N VAL A 126 2.33 2.96 -11.62
CA VAL A 126 3.68 2.99 -12.19
C VAL A 126 4.64 2.34 -11.22
N GLN A 127 5.64 1.65 -11.77
CA GLN A 127 6.69 1.04 -10.98
C GLN A 127 8.02 1.15 -11.70
N THR A 128 9.08 1.39 -10.93
CA THR A 128 10.47 1.24 -11.38
C THR A 128 11.29 0.47 -10.36
N THR A 129 12.34 -0.22 -10.84
CA THR A 129 13.39 -0.84 -10.02
C THR A 129 14.76 -0.19 -10.25
N GLY A 130 14.77 1.02 -10.82
CA GLY A 130 15.97 1.83 -11.06
C GLY A 130 16.56 1.79 -12.46
N SER A 131 15.90 1.14 -13.42
CA SER A 131 16.31 1.15 -14.83
C SER A 131 15.10 1.04 -15.78
N PRO A 132 14.55 2.18 -16.28
CA PRO A 132 14.97 3.56 -16.02
C PRO A 132 14.69 3.99 -14.56
N PRO A 133 15.39 5.01 -14.02
CA PRO A 133 15.19 5.46 -12.64
C PRO A 133 13.82 6.05 -12.37
N ASP A 134 13.15 6.56 -13.41
CA ASP A 134 11.85 7.23 -13.29
C ASP A 134 10.75 6.46 -14.05
N ALA A 135 9.56 6.40 -13.46
CA ALA A 135 8.33 5.97 -14.10
C ALA A 135 7.20 6.93 -13.68
N HIS A 136 6.41 7.41 -14.63
CA HIS A 136 5.36 8.39 -14.38
C HIS A 136 4.11 8.10 -15.22
N ALA A 137 2.95 8.52 -14.72
CA ALA A 137 1.68 8.50 -15.42
C ALA A 137 0.91 9.78 -15.09
N ASP A 138 0.76 10.66 -16.07
CA ASP A 138 0.09 11.96 -15.94
C ASP A 138 -1.16 11.99 -16.83
N THR A 139 -2.28 11.49 -16.33
CA THR A 139 -3.55 11.65 -17.03
C THR A 139 -4.68 11.80 -16.01
N GLY A 140 -5.30 12.98 -16.01
CA GLY A 140 -6.58 13.25 -15.36
C GLY A 140 -7.63 12.27 -15.87
N GLN A 141 -7.84 11.16 -15.16
CA GLN A 141 -8.72 10.08 -15.60
C GLN A 141 -9.80 9.84 -14.55
N SER A 142 -11.06 10.04 -14.95
CA SER A 142 -12.20 9.60 -14.16
C SER A 142 -12.35 8.09 -14.29
N LEU A 143 -12.39 7.40 -13.15
CA LEU A 143 -12.71 5.99 -13.03
C LEU A 143 -14.05 5.85 -12.34
N GLY A 144 -14.83 4.86 -12.77
CA GLY A 144 -16.20 4.69 -12.30
C GLY A 144 -17.16 5.70 -12.94
N GLY A 145 -18.34 5.85 -12.31
CA GLY A 145 -19.47 6.61 -12.84
C GLY A 145 -20.66 5.72 -13.24
N GLY A 146 -21.80 6.34 -13.58
CA GLY A 146 -22.99 5.61 -14.06
C GLY A 146 -23.59 4.60 -13.08
N GLY A 147 -23.48 4.84 -11.77
CA GLY A 147 -23.96 3.92 -10.73
C GLY A 147 -22.91 2.92 -10.20
N ALA A 148 -21.64 3.08 -10.59
CA ALA A 148 -20.54 2.34 -9.97
C ALA A 148 -20.44 2.68 -8.47
N PRO A 149 -20.13 1.69 -7.61
CA PRO A 149 -20.04 1.90 -6.16
C PRO A 149 -18.83 2.74 -5.75
N VAL A 150 -17.76 2.74 -6.54
CA VAL A 150 -16.59 3.60 -6.36
C VAL A 150 -16.46 4.47 -7.60
N SER A 151 -16.09 5.72 -7.42
CA SER A 151 -15.57 6.59 -8.47
C SER A 151 -14.39 7.39 -7.95
N LEU A 152 -13.44 7.68 -8.82
CA LEU A 152 -12.29 8.52 -8.48
C LEU A 152 -11.80 9.29 -9.69
N VAL A 153 -11.05 10.37 -9.47
CA VAL A 153 -10.40 11.16 -10.51
C VAL A 153 -8.89 11.11 -10.30
N ALA A 154 -8.25 10.14 -10.95
CA ALA A 154 -6.80 9.98 -10.89
C ALA A 154 -6.12 11.18 -11.54
N LEU A 155 -5.13 11.78 -10.88
CA LEU A 155 -4.36 12.89 -11.45
C LEU A 155 -3.01 12.44 -11.97
N ARG A 156 -2.22 11.81 -11.10
CA ARG A 156 -0.84 11.42 -11.40
C ARG A 156 -0.32 10.30 -10.50
N ALA A 157 0.67 9.59 -11.00
CA ALA A 157 1.52 8.71 -10.21
C ALA A 157 2.97 8.80 -10.71
N ASP A 158 3.89 9.11 -9.80
CA ASP A 158 5.32 9.30 -10.05
C ASP A 158 6.12 8.35 -9.14
N ALA A 159 6.98 7.53 -9.73
CA ALA A 159 7.88 6.62 -9.03
C ALA A 159 9.31 6.90 -9.46
N HIS A 160 10.21 7.07 -8.49
CA HIS A 160 11.63 7.26 -8.71
C HIS A 160 12.42 6.26 -7.84
N ALA A 161 13.40 5.60 -8.44
CA ALA A 161 14.28 4.69 -7.74
C ALA A 161 15.71 4.82 -8.25
N ASP A 162 16.63 5.23 -7.39
CA ASP A 162 18.06 5.15 -7.63
C ASP A 162 18.79 4.81 -6.30
N PRO A 163 20.10 4.50 -6.33
CA PRO A 163 20.84 4.13 -5.12
C PRO A 163 20.93 5.23 -4.06
N SER A 164 20.57 6.48 -4.38
CA SER A 164 20.61 7.63 -3.48
C SER A 164 19.25 7.98 -2.90
N ASN A 165 18.18 7.77 -3.65
CA ASN A 165 16.83 8.13 -3.29
C ASN A 165 15.81 7.19 -3.95
N VAL A 166 14.80 6.80 -3.17
CA VAL A 166 13.61 6.10 -3.68
C VAL A 166 12.39 6.86 -3.19
N SER A 167 11.51 7.26 -4.09
CA SER A 167 10.33 8.05 -3.76
C SER A 167 9.15 7.73 -4.63
N THR A 168 7.97 7.99 -4.09
CA THR A 168 6.69 7.82 -4.77
C THR A 168 5.82 9.03 -4.48
N ASP A 169 5.05 9.47 -5.47
CA ASP A 169 3.99 10.48 -5.30
C ASP A 169 2.78 10.04 -6.13
N ALA A 170 1.63 9.88 -5.51
CA ALA A 170 0.39 9.54 -6.21
C ALA A 170 -0.76 10.41 -5.70
N ALA A 171 -1.58 10.92 -6.61
CA ALA A 171 -2.62 11.89 -6.27
C ALA A 171 -3.91 11.71 -7.08
N ASP A 172 -5.03 11.97 -6.40
CA ASP A 172 -6.38 12.00 -6.96
C ASP A 172 -7.07 13.34 -6.63
N ALA A 173 -7.88 13.85 -7.57
CA ALA A 173 -8.70 15.07 -7.43
C ALA A 173 -10.11 14.79 -6.89
N GLY A 174 -10.39 13.55 -6.49
CA GLY A 174 -11.68 13.18 -5.98
C GLY A 174 -11.79 11.69 -5.81
N TYR A 175 -12.48 11.28 -4.76
CA TYR A 175 -12.87 9.91 -4.50
C TYR A 175 -14.28 9.93 -3.93
N ASP A 176 -15.12 9.03 -4.42
CA ASP A 176 -16.44 8.78 -3.87
C ASP A 176 -16.69 7.27 -3.81
N PHE A 177 -17.09 6.82 -2.63
CA PHE A 177 -17.61 5.49 -2.39
C PHE A 177 -19.07 5.63 -2.04
N ALA A 178 -19.93 5.34 -3.01
CA ALA A 178 -21.33 5.07 -2.74
C ALA A 178 -21.38 3.82 -1.85
N GLY A 179 -21.99 3.94 -0.66
CA GLY A 179 -22.21 2.76 0.17
C GLY A 179 -22.89 1.67 -0.66
N ALA A 180 -22.69 0.39 -0.32
CA ALA A 180 -23.26 -0.76 -1.04
C ALA A 180 -24.66 -0.49 -1.59
N THR A 181 -25.02 -1.08 -2.72
CA THR A 181 -26.26 -0.79 -3.48
C THR A 181 -27.57 -0.96 -2.70
N THR A 182 -27.53 -1.51 -1.47
CA THR A 182 -28.62 -1.64 -0.49
C THR A 182 -28.47 -0.74 0.75
N SER A 183 -27.49 0.16 0.77
CA SER A 183 -27.06 0.86 1.97
C SER A 183 -28.12 1.83 2.47
N SER A 184 -28.47 1.63 3.74
CA SER A 184 -29.31 2.53 4.52
C SER A 184 -28.65 3.90 4.77
N VAL A 185 -27.43 4.12 4.27
CA VAL A 185 -26.64 5.36 4.41
C VAL A 185 -27.43 6.58 3.95
N ALA A 186 -28.08 6.54 2.77
CA ALA A 186 -28.87 7.67 2.28
C ALA A 186 -30.08 8.00 3.15
N ALA A 187 -30.79 6.98 3.63
CA ALA A 187 -31.95 7.18 4.50
C ALA A 187 -31.51 7.69 5.89
N ALA A 188 -30.44 7.11 6.43
CA ALA A 188 -29.86 7.49 7.72
C ALA A 188 -29.30 8.91 7.70
N SER A 189 -28.59 9.31 6.64
CA SER A 189 -28.00 10.64 6.49
C SER A 189 -29.08 11.72 6.40
N VAL A 190 -30.10 11.51 5.56
CA VAL A 190 -31.26 12.43 5.47
C VAL A 190 -32.03 12.49 6.79
N GLY A 191 -32.26 11.35 7.43
CA GLY A 191 -32.92 11.25 8.73
C GLY A 191 -32.17 12.05 9.80
N PHE A 192 -30.85 11.86 9.89
CA PHE A 192 -29.99 12.62 10.78
C PHE A 192 -30.05 14.12 10.51
N ARG A 193 -29.87 14.56 9.25
CA ARG A 193 -29.90 15.99 8.92
C ARG A 193 -31.23 16.64 9.26
N ARG A 194 -32.36 15.94 9.08
CA ARG A 194 -33.68 16.40 9.53
C ARG A 194 -33.75 16.56 11.04
N GLN A 195 -33.28 15.55 11.78
CA GLN A 195 -33.27 15.58 13.24
C GLN A 195 -32.33 16.67 13.78
N ALA A 196 -31.12 16.78 13.24
CA ALA A 196 -30.16 17.82 13.56
C ALA A 196 -30.73 19.22 13.28
N ALA A 197 -31.33 19.44 12.10
CA ALA A 197 -31.99 20.70 11.78
C ALA A 197 -33.15 21.03 12.74
N SER A 198 -33.92 20.01 13.15
CA SER A 198 -34.99 20.19 14.14
C SER A 198 -34.46 20.63 15.51
N ILE A 199 -33.33 20.06 15.95
CA ILE A 199 -32.70 20.34 17.24
C ILE A 199 -32.05 21.73 17.23
N LEU A 200 -31.35 22.06 16.15
CA LEU A 200 -30.53 23.27 16.07
C LEU A 200 -31.32 24.51 15.62
N ALA A 201 -32.33 24.35 14.76
CA ALA A 201 -33.03 25.44 14.10
C ALA A 201 -34.57 25.29 14.06
N GLY A 202 -35.12 24.22 14.65
CA GLY A 202 -36.55 23.99 14.79
C GLY A 202 -37.23 23.30 13.60
N PRO A 203 -38.55 23.05 13.69
CA PRO A 203 -39.26 22.18 12.76
C PRO A 203 -39.29 22.67 11.30
N ALA A 204 -39.28 24.00 11.09
CA ALA A 204 -39.27 24.57 9.74
C ALA A 204 -37.96 24.26 9.00
N ALA A 205 -36.82 24.29 9.71
CA ALA A 205 -35.53 23.92 9.14
C ALA A 205 -35.48 22.43 8.79
N ALA A 206 -36.06 21.56 9.64
CA ALA A 206 -36.17 20.14 9.37
C ALA A 206 -37.01 19.84 8.11
N ALA A 207 -38.11 20.58 7.90
CA ALA A 207 -38.96 20.44 6.72
C ALA A 207 -38.27 20.85 5.41
N ALA A 208 -37.24 21.71 5.48
CA ALA A 208 -36.45 22.14 4.33
C ALA A 208 -35.33 21.15 3.95
N VAL A 209 -35.09 20.11 4.74
CA VAL A 209 -34.08 19.10 4.42
C VAL A 209 -34.62 18.12 3.38
N HIS A 210 -34.07 18.23 2.17
CA HIS A 210 -34.34 17.34 1.05
C HIS A 210 -33.18 16.37 0.81
N GLN A 211 -33.48 15.29 0.10
CA GLN A 211 -32.48 14.33 -0.34
C GLN A 211 -31.62 14.95 -1.45
N THR A 212 -30.33 14.69 -1.40
CA THR A 212 -29.35 15.10 -2.41
C THR A 212 -28.58 13.88 -2.93
N ALA A 213 -27.86 14.02 -4.04
CA ALA A 213 -27.05 12.92 -4.59
C ALA A 213 -25.92 12.49 -3.65
N ALA A 214 -25.39 13.41 -2.84
CA ALA A 214 -24.33 13.12 -1.89
C ALA A 214 -24.78 12.15 -0.78
N ASP A 215 -26.08 12.02 -0.54
CA ASP A 215 -26.61 11.24 0.59
C ASP A 215 -26.28 9.74 0.47
N GLY A 216 -26.10 9.24 -0.75
CA GLY A 216 -25.67 7.87 -1.01
C GLY A 216 -24.17 7.62 -0.82
N SER A 217 -23.36 8.68 -0.70
CA SER A 217 -21.92 8.57 -0.47
C SER A 217 -21.66 8.13 0.96
N ALA A 218 -21.04 6.97 1.14
CA ALA A 218 -20.56 6.54 2.44
C ALA A 218 -19.24 7.22 2.78
N THR A 219 -18.39 7.48 1.77
CA THR A 219 -17.15 8.25 1.93
C THR A 219 -16.87 9.02 0.66
N HIS A 220 -16.57 10.31 0.82
CA HIS A 220 -16.04 11.16 -0.23
C HIS A 220 -14.76 11.84 0.27
N ALA A 221 -13.79 12.05 -0.62
CA ALA A 221 -12.65 12.94 -0.38
C ALA A 221 -12.45 13.86 -1.59
N ASP A 222 -12.25 15.16 -1.36
CA ASP A 222 -12.05 16.15 -2.41
C ASP A 222 -10.65 16.05 -3.04
N SER A 223 -9.65 15.62 -2.28
CA SER A 223 -8.36 15.21 -2.85
C SER A 223 -7.68 14.20 -1.96
N ILE A 224 -6.81 13.40 -2.58
CA ILE A 224 -6.01 12.42 -1.88
C ILE A 224 -4.59 12.45 -2.42
N LEU A 225 -3.60 12.40 -1.53
CA LEU A 225 -2.18 12.29 -1.83
C LEU A 225 -1.55 11.18 -0.99
N ALA A 226 -0.74 10.34 -1.61
CA ALA A 226 0.13 9.38 -0.94
C ALA A 226 1.56 9.58 -1.45
N SER A 227 2.50 9.75 -0.52
CA SER A 227 3.90 10.01 -0.86
C SER A 227 4.84 9.25 0.04
N THR A 228 5.96 8.82 -0.52
CA THR A 228 7.06 8.23 0.24
C THR A 228 8.38 8.81 -0.22
N ARG A 229 9.35 8.88 0.69
CA ARG A 229 10.71 9.30 0.36
C ARG A 229 11.70 8.55 1.24
N GLN A 230 12.70 7.97 0.61
CA GLN A 230 13.76 7.23 1.27
C GLN A 230 15.09 7.67 0.72
N GLY A 231 16.08 7.79 1.59
CA GLY A 231 17.42 8.15 1.16
C GLY A 231 18.40 8.18 2.32
N PHE A 232 19.49 8.90 2.10
CA PHE A 232 20.54 9.08 3.11
C PHE A 232 20.60 10.54 3.57
N ARG A 233 20.55 10.76 4.88
CA ARG A 233 20.92 12.02 5.51
C ARG A 233 22.42 12.01 5.78
N GLY A 234 23.17 12.78 5.01
CA GLY A 234 24.63 12.71 5.03
C GLY A 234 25.13 11.37 4.50
N ALA A 235 26.23 10.87 5.07
CA ALA A 235 26.88 9.66 4.60
C ALA A 235 26.23 8.38 5.14
N SER A 236 25.88 8.32 6.42
CA SER A 236 25.66 7.05 7.12
C SER A 236 24.23 6.76 7.56
N THR A 237 23.35 7.76 7.49
CA THR A 237 22.04 7.69 8.14
C THR A 237 20.95 7.48 7.11
N VAL A 238 20.28 6.34 7.19
CA VAL A 238 19.12 6.01 6.36
C VAL A 238 17.91 6.73 6.91
N VAL A 239 17.16 7.41 6.06
CA VAL A 239 15.93 8.13 6.40
C VAL A 239 14.80 7.65 5.52
N THR A 240 13.65 7.44 6.13
CA THR A 240 12.43 6.95 5.50
C THR A 240 11.26 7.81 5.97
N ASP A 241 10.55 8.42 5.03
CA ASP A 241 9.35 9.22 5.23
C ASP A 241 8.19 8.62 4.44
N SER A 242 7.02 8.60 5.05
CA SER A 242 5.75 8.24 4.42
C SER A 242 4.66 9.20 4.86
N ASN A 243 3.84 9.68 3.92
CA ASN A 243 2.72 10.56 4.20
C ASN A 243 1.50 10.21 3.35
N ALA A 244 0.33 10.17 3.98
CA ALA A 244 -0.97 10.16 3.33
C ALA A 244 -1.77 11.38 3.77
N VAL A 245 -2.33 12.11 2.82
CA VAL A 245 -3.14 13.31 3.05
C VAL A 245 -4.46 13.16 2.32
N LEU A 246 -5.56 13.30 3.04
CA LEU A 246 -6.90 13.45 2.49
C LEU A 246 -7.41 14.84 2.82
N GLN A 247 -8.10 15.48 1.88
CA GLN A 247 -8.76 16.77 2.10
C GLN A 247 -10.25 16.70 1.78
N GLY A 248 -11.04 17.50 2.50
CA GLY A 248 -12.48 17.61 2.28
C GLY A 248 -13.19 16.25 2.41
N VAL A 249 -12.87 15.51 3.47
CA VAL A 249 -13.44 14.19 3.70
C VAL A 249 -14.86 14.34 4.23
N ARG A 250 -15.81 13.67 3.58
CA ARG A 250 -17.21 13.63 3.96
C ARG A 250 -17.62 12.17 4.17
N LEU A 251 -18.23 11.85 5.30
CA LEU A 251 -18.73 10.51 5.59
C LEU A 251 -20.25 10.53 5.68
N LEU A 252 -20.85 9.43 5.22
CA LEU A 252 -22.28 9.13 5.37
C LEU A 252 -23.17 10.27 4.89
N GLY A 253 -23.00 10.72 3.66
CA GLY A 253 -23.83 11.77 3.07
C GLY A 253 -23.62 13.14 3.70
N ASP A 254 -22.37 13.49 3.97
CA ASP A 254 -21.97 14.78 4.58
C ASP A 254 -22.51 14.96 6.02
N VAL A 255 -22.83 13.86 6.70
CA VAL A 255 -23.17 13.88 8.12
C VAL A 255 -21.94 14.26 8.94
N VAL A 256 -20.79 13.70 8.60
CA VAL A 256 -19.49 13.98 9.21
C VAL A 256 -18.60 14.64 8.16
N HIS A 257 -18.07 15.80 8.49
CA HIS A 257 -17.09 16.50 7.68
C HIS A 257 -15.74 16.51 8.41
N ILE A 258 -14.65 16.35 7.66
CA ILE A 258 -13.27 16.45 8.16
C ILE A 258 -12.48 17.22 7.10
N ASP A 259 -11.97 18.41 7.47
CA ASP A 259 -11.22 19.27 6.55
C ASP A 259 -9.99 18.53 6.00
N SER A 260 -9.25 17.84 6.88
CA SER A 260 -8.11 17.02 6.47
C SER A 260 -7.81 15.87 7.43
N ILE A 261 -7.29 14.79 6.84
CA ILE A 261 -6.66 13.67 7.53
C ILE A 261 -5.21 13.60 7.06
N VAL A 262 -4.27 13.67 7.99
CA VAL A 262 -2.84 13.54 7.71
C VAL A 262 -2.29 12.38 8.53
N ALA A 263 -1.87 11.32 7.86
CA ALA A 263 -1.08 10.25 8.45
C ALA A 263 0.37 10.40 7.99
N ALA A 264 1.31 10.41 8.93
CA ALA A 264 2.73 10.55 8.63
C ALA A 264 3.55 9.57 9.48
N SER A 265 4.56 8.98 8.86
CA SER A 265 5.51 8.08 9.51
C SER A 265 6.93 8.45 9.10
N HIS A 266 7.81 8.54 10.08
CA HIS A 266 9.22 8.86 9.90
C HIS A 266 10.09 7.87 10.66
N SER A 267 11.09 7.31 9.98
CA SER A 267 12.12 6.50 10.61
C SER A 267 13.51 6.88 10.13
N GLU A 268 14.47 6.82 11.06
CA GLU A 268 15.86 7.18 10.82
C GLU A 268 16.77 6.23 11.60
N THR A 269 17.84 5.75 10.95
CA THR A 269 18.87 4.93 11.61
C THR A 269 20.25 5.08 10.99
N ASP A 270 21.29 5.07 11.83
CA ASP A 270 22.70 4.96 11.44
C ASP A 270 23.28 3.55 11.70
N GLY A 271 22.48 2.63 12.22
CA GLY A 271 22.90 1.26 12.57
C GLY A 271 23.85 1.16 13.76
N ARG A 272 24.12 2.27 14.46
CA ARG A 272 25.07 2.35 15.60
C ARG A 272 24.44 2.89 16.88
N GLY A 273 23.15 3.26 16.84
CA GLY A 273 22.35 3.57 18.02
C GLY A 273 21.40 4.76 17.84
N ALA A 274 21.46 5.48 16.73
CA ALA A 274 20.53 6.56 16.43
C ALA A 274 19.27 6.03 15.73
N ASP A 275 18.44 5.25 16.41
CA ASP A 275 17.15 4.81 15.89
C ASP A 275 16.06 5.80 16.34
N LYS A 276 15.48 6.54 15.39
CA LYS A 276 14.29 7.38 15.63
C LYS A 276 13.12 6.84 14.84
N HIS A 277 11.96 6.82 15.46
CA HIS A 277 10.70 6.49 14.82
C HIS A 277 9.66 7.47 15.35
N ASN A 278 8.92 8.12 14.47
CA ASN A 278 7.85 9.03 14.83
C ASN A 278 6.69 8.85 13.87
N ASP A 279 5.55 8.46 14.42
CA ASP A 279 4.30 8.26 13.70
C ASP A 279 3.27 9.21 14.26
N GLN A 280 2.46 9.80 13.40
CA GLN A 280 1.44 10.73 13.82
C GLN A 280 0.24 10.67 12.87
N VAL A 281 -0.92 10.90 13.46
CA VAL A 281 -2.19 11.03 12.76
C VAL A 281 -2.84 12.31 13.25
N THR A 282 -3.19 13.20 12.33
CA THR A 282 -3.84 14.46 12.64
C THR A 282 -5.15 14.56 11.87
N LEU A 283 -6.24 14.82 12.59
CA LEU A 283 -7.54 15.16 12.03
C LEU A 283 -7.78 16.65 12.26
N SER A 284 -8.20 17.37 11.22
CA SER A 284 -8.50 18.80 11.29
C SER A 284 -9.95 19.08 10.91
N GLY A 285 -10.57 20.06 11.56
CA GLY A 285 -11.90 20.56 11.16
C GLY A 285 -13.03 19.55 11.23
N VAL A 286 -12.96 18.58 12.15
CA VAL A 286 -14.02 17.58 12.30
C VAL A 286 -15.31 18.27 12.75
N THR A 287 -16.37 18.15 11.95
CA THR A 287 -17.71 18.63 12.31
C THR A 287 -18.79 17.60 12.00
N VAL A 288 -19.91 17.69 12.71
CA VAL A 288 -21.12 16.91 12.46
C VAL A 288 -22.30 17.87 12.45
N ALA A 289 -23.05 17.91 11.34
CA ALA A 289 -24.10 18.92 11.12
C ALA A 289 -23.63 20.36 11.41
N GLY A 290 -22.37 20.68 11.07
CA GLY A 290 -21.75 21.98 11.30
C GLY A 290 -21.37 22.28 12.76
N GLN A 291 -21.59 21.35 13.69
CA GLN A 291 -21.09 21.46 15.07
C GLN A 291 -19.71 20.81 15.18
N PRO A 292 -18.75 21.40 15.92
CA PRO A 292 -17.46 20.76 16.16
C PRO A 292 -17.62 19.36 16.75
N ALA A 293 -16.75 18.44 16.34
CA ALA A 293 -16.76 17.07 16.81
C ALA A 293 -15.33 16.55 16.98
N THR A 294 -15.20 15.44 17.68
CA THR A 294 -13.95 14.70 17.86
C THR A 294 -14.16 13.27 17.46
N ILE A 295 -13.17 12.69 16.76
CA ILE A 295 -13.12 11.25 16.47
C ILE A 295 -11.96 10.67 17.26
N ASP A 296 -12.26 9.72 18.13
CA ASP A 296 -11.27 8.97 18.91
C ASP A 296 -11.44 7.46 18.70
N GLN A 297 -10.74 6.65 19.48
CA GLN A 297 -10.81 5.19 19.39
C GLN A 297 -12.18 4.60 19.76
N ASN A 298 -13.00 5.34 20.50
CA ASN A 298 -14.34 4.94 20.93
C ASN A 298 -15.41 5.35 19.92
N GLY A 299 -15.15 6.38 19.11
CA GLY A 299 -15.96 6.75 17.96
C GLY A 299 -16.03 8.26 17.74
N ILE A 300 -17.13 8.72 17.15
CA ILE A 300 -17.40 10.15 16.94
C ILE A 300 -18.22 10.68 18.11
N THR A 301 -17.82 11.83 18.63
CA THR A 301 -18.58 12.60 19.63
C THR A 301 -18.66 14.06 19.21
N ILE A 302 -19.86 14.63 19.30
CA ILE A 302 -20.11 16.04 19.01
C ILE A 302 -19.83 16.83 20.29
N GLY A 303 -18.89 17.77 20.21
CA GLY A 303 -18.40 18.55 21.34
C GLY A 303 -18.37 20.05 21.06
N GLY A 304 -18.10 20.86 22.07
CA GLY A 304 -17.92 22.30 21.89
C GLY A 304 -18.11 23.08 23.17
N SER A 305 -18.22 24.40 23.05
CA SER A 305 -18.44 25.32 24.17
C SER A 305 -19.73 25.08 24.96
N GLN A 306 -20.60 24.16 24.50
CA GLN A 306 -21.83 23.75 25.18
C GLN A 306 -21.86 22.27 25.58
N SER A 307 -20.72 21.55 25.61
CA SER A 307 -20.69 20.13 26.00
C SER A 307 -21.48 19.88 27.30
N GLY A 308 -22.40 18.90 27.26
CA GLY A 308 -23.33 18.59 28.36
C GLY A 308 -24.65 19.38 28.34
N SER A 309 -24.97 20.08 27.24
CA SER A 309 -26.29 20.67 27.02
C SER A 309 -27.26 19.66 26.41
N ALA A 310 -28.54 19.74 26.80
CA ALA A 310 -29.58 18.85 26.29
C ALA A 310 -29.68 18.80 24.74
N PRO A 311 -29.48 19.90 23.99
CA PRO A 311 -29.43 19.84 22.52
C PRO A 311 -28.24 19.04 21.97
N LEU A 312 -27.05 19.15 22.57
CA LEU A 312 -25.89 18.38 22.11
C LEU A 312 -26.03 16.89 22.47
N ASP A 313 -26.63 16.57 23.61
CA ASP A 313 -26.92 15.17 23.98
C ASP A 313 -27.93 14.55 23.02
N ALA A 314 -28.97 15.30 22.64
CA ALA A 314 -29.94 14.89 21.63
C ALA A 314 -29.28 14.71 20.25
N LEU A 315 -28.33 15.57 19.88
CA LEU A 315 -27.62 15.48 18.61
C LEU A 315 -26.65 14.30 18.58
N ASN A 316 -25.93 14.03 19.67
CA ASN A 316 -25.10 12.83 19.82
C ASN A 316 -25.96 11.56 19.73
N THR A 317 -27.12 11.55 20.39
CA THR A 317 -28.07 10.43 20.30
C THR A 317 -28.56 10.22 18.87
N ALA A 318 -28.92 11.30 18.17
CA ALA A 318 -29.32 11.26 16.76
C ALA A 318 -28.19 10.72 15.86
N LEU A 319 -26.95 11.12 16.11
CA LEU A 319 -25.78 10.66 15.35
C LEU A 319 -25.58 9.16 15.54
N HIS A 320 -25.59 8.66 16.78
CA HIS A 320 -25.45 7.23 17.04
C HIS A 320 -26.59 6.41 16.43
N GLN A 321 -27.84 6.90 16.51
CA GLN A 321 -28.98 6.27 15.84
C GLN A 321 -28.81 6.23 14.32
N ALA A 322 -28.24 7.28 13.72
CA ALA A 322 -27.98 7.32 12.28
C ALA A 322 -26.83 6.37 11.88
N LEU A 323 -25.76 6.30 12.68
CA LEU A 323 -24.68 5.34 12.48
C LEU A 323 -25.20 3.89 12.56
N ASP A 324 -25.99 3.57 13.58
CA ASP A 324 -26.62 2.26 13.73
C ASP A 324 -27.57 1.95 12.57
N ALA A 325 -28.41 2.91 12.18
CA ALA A 325 -29.32 2.76 11.05
C ALA A 325 -28.57 2.56 9.72
N ALA A 326 -27.41 3.21 9.54
CA ALA A 326 -26.53 3.05 8.39
C ALA A 326 -25.70 1.76 8.41
N GLY A 327 -25.71 1.01 9.52
CA GLY A 327 -24.78 -0.11 9.73
C GLY A 327 -23.31 0.35 9.76
N ALA A 328 -23.07 1.59 10.18
CA ALA A 328 -21.78 2.26 10.10
C ALA A 328 -21.13 2.37 11.48
N ARG A 329 -19.79 2.23 11.53
CA ARG A 329 -18.98 2.61 12.69
C ARG A 329 -17.81 3.44 12.22
N VAL A 330 -17.55 4.55 12.90
CA VAL A 330 -16.42 5.44 12.60
C VAL A 330 -15.58 5.58 13.86
N ARG A 331 -14.27 5.36 13.75
CA ARG A 331 -13.32 5.54 14.85
C ARG A 331 -11.93 5.91 14.33
N LEU A 332 -11.13 6.54 15.18
CA LEU A 332 -9.70 6.74 14.95
C LEU A 332 -8.95 5.45 15.29
N ILE A 333 -8.02 5.03 14.42
CA ILE A 333 -7.09 3.95 14.75
C ILE A 333 -5.91 4.54 15.54
N GLY A 334 -5.26 5.56 14.97
CA GLY A 334 -4.10 6.22 15.56
C GLY A 334 -2.80 5.49 15.23
N VAL A 335 -1.82 5.59 16.13
CA VAL A 335 -0.52 4.92 15.98
C VAL A 335 -0.57 3.55 16.65
N THR A 336 -0.31 2.48 15.90
CA THR A 336 -0.41 1.10 16.41
C THR A 336 0.64 0.17 15.82
N ALA A 337 1.10 -0.81 16.59
CA ALA A 337 2.00 -1.87 16.14
C ALA A 337 1.28 -3.01 15.40
N ASN A 338 -0.05 -3.09 15.55
CA ASN A 338 -0.88 -4.11 14.93
C ASN A 338 -2.07 -3.41 14.28
N PRO A 339 -1.86 -2.72 13.16
CA PRO A 339 -2.96 -2.16 12.40
C PRO A 339 -3.89 -3.27 11.91
N PRO A 340 -5.21 -3.05 11.86
CA PRO A 340 -6.14 -3.99 11.25
C PRO A 340 -5.84 -4.21 9.75
N HIS A 341 -5.35 -3.19 9.04
CA HIS A 341 -5.12 -3.25 7.59
C HIS A 341 -3.77 -2.61 7.21
N PRO A 342 -2.64 -3.32 7.40
CA PRO A 342 -1.30 -2.75 7.20
C PRO A 342 -1.12 -2.22 5.76
N VAL A 343 -0.58 -1.01 5.65
CA VAL A 343 -0.40 -0.33 4.35
C VAL A 343 0.70 -0.96 3.49
N ALA A 344 1.69 -1.60 4.11
CA ALA A 344 2.72 -2.36 3.43
C ALA A 344 3.22 -3.54 4.29
N PRO A 345 3.59 -4.67 3.68
CA PRO A 345 4.17 -5.78 4.43
C PRO A 345 5.57 -5.40 4.95
N GLY A 346 5.86 -5.72 6.21
CA GLY A 346 7.17 -5.45 6.81
C GLY A 346 7.34 -4.02 7.33
N CYS A 347 6.23 -3.30 7.47
CA CYS A 347 6.17 -2.05 8.21
C CYS A 347 6.69 -2.21 9.64
N GLY A 348 7.34 -1.15 10.14
CA GLY A 348 8.20 -1.16 11.33
C GLY A 348 7.51 -1.47 12.66
N LYS A 349 7.95 -0.81 13.74
CA LYS A 349 7.40 -1.09 15.08
C LYS A 349 5.96 -0.59 15.24
N THR A 350 5.57 0.42 14.48
CA THR A 350 4.28 1.08 14.53
C THR A 350 3.92 1.67 13.16
N GLU A 351 2.62 1.81 12.89
CA GLU A 351 2.04 2.43 11.71
C GLU A 351 1.08 3.55 12.14
N ALA A 352 1.00 4.62 11.36
CA ALA A 352 0.04 5.71 11.53
C ALA A 352 -1.19 5.45 10.66
N GLU A 353 -2.34 5.19 11.28
CA GLU A 353 -3.61 5.00 10.58
C GLU A 353 -4.67 5.97 11.07
N GLY A 354 -5.37 6.59 10.12
CA GLY A 354 -6.39 7.60 10.36
C GLY A 354 -7.72 7.01 10.77
N VAL A 355 -8.75 7.34 10.02
CA VAL A 355 -10.15 7.03 10.37
C VAL A 355 -10.53 5.69 9.76
N LEU A 356 -11.00 4.76 10.58
CA LEU A 356 -11.70 3.57 10.11
C LEU A 356 -13.18 3.90 9.94
N LEU A 357 -13.70 3.74 8.74
CA LEU A 357 -15.12 3.58 8.47
C LEU A 357 -15.42 2.11 8.20
N HIS A 358 -16.15 1.49 9.11
CA HIS A 358 -16.72 0.17 8.94
C HIS A 358 -18.17 0.29 8.49
N LEU A 359 -18.55 -0.43 7.45
CA LEU A 359 -19.91 -0.48 6.92
C LEU A 359 -20.36 -1.92 6.82
N GLN A 360 -21.56 -2.18 7.31
CA GLN A 360 -22.25 -3.45 7.13
C GLN A 360 -23.29 -3.28 6.01
N ALA A 361 -23.31 -4.19 5.03
CA ALA A 361 -24.51 -4.38 4.22
C ALA A 361 -24.94 -5.84 4.23
N ASP A 362 -26.22 -5.98 4.50
CA ASP A 362 -26.92 -7.23 4.39
C ASP A 362 -27.31 -7.43 2.92
N VAL A 363 -26.67 -8.40 2.26
CA VAL A 363 -27.06 -8.84 0.92
C VAL A 363 -27.69 -10.22 0.95
N SER A 364 -28.09 -10.74 2.11
CA SER A 364 -28.91 -11.96 2.22
C SER A 364 -30.20 -11.96 1.38
N PRO A 365 -30.78 -10.82 0.95
CA PRO A 365 -31.92 -10.83 0.03
C PRO A 365 -31.60 -11.28 -1.40
N VAL A 366 -30.33 -11.36 -1.83
CA VAL A 366 -29.96 -11.93 -3.13
C VAL A 366 -29.69 -13.44 -3.01
N PRO A 367 -29.96 -14.25 -4.06
CA PRO A 367 -29.65 -15.68 -4.04
C PRO A 367 -28.16 -15.91 -3.70
N PHE A 368 -27.89 -16.72 -2.67
CA PHE A 368 -26.54 -16.95 -2.10
C PHE A 368 -25.88 -15.75 -1.41
N GLY A 369 -26.64 -14.71 -1.08
CA GLY A 369 -26.14 -13.57 -0.33
C GLY A 369 -25.89 -13.88 1.15
N ASP A 370 -24.87 -13.23 1.71
CA ASP A 370 -24.51 -13.24 3.13
C ASP A 370 -24.38 -11.78 3.62
N VAL A 371 -24.04 -11.55 4.87
CA VAL A 371 -23.71 -10.21 5.36
C VAL A 371 -22.27 -9.90 4.97
N TYR A 372 -22.08 -8.81 4.23
CA TYR A 372 -20.76 -8.30 3.87
C TYR A 372 -20.44 -7.04 4.66
N TYR A 373 -19.15 -6.90 4.92
CA TYR A 373 -18.59 -5.78 5.64
C TYR A 373 -17.55 -5.12 4.75
N ALA A 374 -17.54 -3.80 4.72
CA ALA A 374 -16.49 -3.01 4.13
C ALA A 374 -15.79 -2.19 5.19
N ASP A 375 -14.49 -2.36 5.28
CA ASP A 375 -13.60 -1.58 6.11
C ASP A 375 -12.83 -0.61 5.20
N LEU A 376 -12.95 0.68 5.49
CA LEU A 376 -12.20 1.74 4.81
C LEU A 376 -11.31 2.42 5.84
N VAL A 377 -10.00 2.28 5.71
CA VAL A 377 -9.01 3.03 6.48
C VAL A 377 -8.61 4.26 5.68
N LEU A 378 -8.96 5.44 6.20
CA LEU A 378 -8.69 6.74 5.60
C LEU A 378 -7.40 7.32 6.21
N GLY A 379 -6.34 7.35 5.41
CA GLY A 379 -5.01 7.82 5.75
C GLY A 379 -4.21 6.72 6.42
N GLY A 380 -3.17 6.25 5.76
CA GLY A 380 -2.26 5.24 6.29
C GLY A 380 -0.82 5.57 5.89
N ALA A 381 0.09 5.54 6.85
CA ALA A 381 1.50 5.82 6.62
C ALA A 381 2.37 4.93 7.51
N CYS A 382 3.42 4.40 6.90
CA CYS A 382 4.37 3.52 7.52
C CYS A 382 5.77 3.80 6.98
N SER A 383 6.75 3.73 7.86
CA SER A 383 8.16 3.78 7.53
C SER A 383 8.92 2.77 8.38
N THR A 384 9.96 2.18 7.80
CA THR A 384 10.98 1.43 8.53
C THR A 384 12.34 1.70 7.91
N ALA A 385 13.36 1.70 8.75
CA ALA A 385 14.73 1.89 8.35
C ALA A 385 15.62 0.98 9.21
N SER A 386 16.58 0.33 8.56
CA SER A 386 17.59 -0.51 9.18
C SER A 386 18.93 -0.27 8.50
N ALA A 387 19.99 -0.19 9.31
CA ALA A 387 21.36 -0.10 8.84
C ALA A 387 22.24 -1.01 9.70
N GLY A 388 23.20 -1.68 9.07
CA GLY A 388 24.19 -2.49 9.76
C GLY A 388 25.58 -1.85 9.67
N ALA A 389 26.29 -1.77 10.80
CA ALA A 389 27.75 -1.71 10.74
C ALA A 389 28.35 -3.10 10.46
N ASP A 390 27.69 -4.16 10.92
CA ASP A 390 28.07 -5.58 10.77
C ASP A 390 26.94 -6.53 11.28
N ARG A 391 25.70 -6.39 10.77
CA ARG A 391 24.56 -7.22 11.24
C ARG A 391 23.80 -7.91 10.12
N LEU A 392 24.24 -9.13 9.88
CA LEU A 392 23.49 -10.20 9.23
C LEU A 392 22.28 -10.61 10.07
N GLY A 393 21.12 -10.72 9.43
CA GLY A 393 19.96 -11.41 10.02
C GLY A 393 18.59 -10.88 9.62
N GLY A 394 18.49 -9.70 9.02
CA GLY A 394 17.24 -9.25 8.39
C GLY A 394 17.13 -9.88 7.01
N THR A 395 16.39 -10.99 6.89
CA THR A 395 16.11 -11.58 5.60
C THR A 395 15.25 -10.60 4.78
N SER A 396 15.72 -10.24 3.58
CA SER A 396 14.89 -9.68 2.51
C SER A 396 13.68 -10.56 2.17
N ALA A 397 13.61 -11.79 2.71
CA ALA A 397 12.46 -12.68 2.65
C ALA A 397 11.24 -12.21 3.49
N ASP A 398 11.42 -11.32 4.48
CA ASP A 398 10.29 -10.72 5.22
C ASP A 398 9.71 -9.47 4.52
N LEU A 399 10.41 -8.95 3.50
CA LEU A 399 9.85 -7.97 2.56
C LEU A 399 9.12 -8.77 1.49
N GLY A 400 7.84 -9.06 1.75
CA GLY A 400 7.01 -10.01 1.02
C GLY A 400 7.31 -10.14 -0.48
N GLY A 401 7.72 -11.35 -0.86
CA GLY A 401 7.62 -11.85 -2.23
C GLY A 401 6.16 -11.93 -2.67
N GLY A 402 5.59 -10.78 -3.01
CA GLY A 402 4.31 -10.69 -3.71
C GLY A 402 4.52 -11.11 -5.17
N GLY A 403 3.97 -12.28 -5.51
CA GLY A 403 3.59 -12.75 -6.84
C GLY A 403 4.41 -12.27 -8.05
N ALA A 404 5.06 -13.22 -8.73
CA ALA A 404 5.59 -13.03 -10.07
C ALA A 404 4.54 -12.36 -10.99
N VAL A 405 4.74 -11.07 -11.28
CA VAL A 405 4.03 -10.40 -12.37
C VAL A 405 4.64 -10.95 -13.64
N VAL A 406 3.87 -11.75 -14.38
CA VAL A 406 4.22 -12.18 -15.73
C VAL A 406 4.41 -10.92 -16.57
N ALA A 407 5.64 -10.64 -16.99
CA ALA A 407 5.94 -9.56 -17.92
C ALA A 407 5.11 -9.78 -19.21
N PRO A 408 4.38 -8.77 -19.72
CA PRO A 408 3.80 -8.89 -21.05
C PRO A 408 4.92 -8.95 -22.08
N ALA A 409 4.87 -9.97 -22.94
CA ALA A 409 5.81 -10.13 -24.04
C ALA A 409 5.75 -8.90 -24.99
N PRO A 410 6.88 -8.47 -25.58
CA PRO A 410 6.89 -7.37 -26.52
C PRO A 410 6.10 -7.74 -27.80
N PRO A 411 5.19 -6.89 -28.30
CA PRO A 411 4.61 -7.10 -29.61
C PRO A 411 5.63 -6.75 -30.69
N GLY A 412 6.18 -7.77 -31.33
CA GLY A 412 6.82 -7.64 -32.64
C GLY A 412 5.78 -7.26 -33.70
N GLY A 413 6.05 -6.20 -34.44
CA GLY A 413 5.10 -5.62 -35.39
C GLY A 413 4.94 -6.40 -36.70
N ALA A 414 3.79 -6.17 -37.35
CA ALA A 414 3.67 -5.95 -38.80
C ALA A 414 2.19 -5.71 -39.16
N GLY A 415 1.93 -4.69 -39.99
CA GLY A 415 0.92 -4.84 -41.04
C GLY A 415 -0.39 -4.03 -40.95
N THR A 416 -0.37 -2.87 -41.61
CA THR A 416 -1.41 -2.33 -42.51
C THR A 416 -2.80 -1.93 -41.99
N SER A 417 -3.09 -0.63 -42.11
CA SER A 417 -4.44 -0.04 -42.23
C SER A 417 -5.26 -0.72 -43.35
N PRO A 418 -6.61 -0.62 -43.31
CA PRO A 418 -7.24 0.51 -44.00
C PRO A 418 -8.47 1.11 -43.30
N ALA A 419 -8.85 2.28 -43.83
CA ALA A 419 -9.97 3.13 -43.49
C ALA A 419 -11.34 2.44 -43.52
N GLY A 420 -12.25 2.94 -42.68
CA GLY A 420 -13.68 2.60 -42.70
C GLY A 420 -14.49 3.68 -41.99
N THR A 421 -15.05 4.57 -42.80
CA THR A 421 -16.02 5.63 -42.46
C THR A 421 -17.30 5.08 -41.82
N GLY A 422 -17.83 5.76 -40.80
CA GLY A 422 -19.16 5.48 -40.24
C GLY A 422 -19.61 6.52 -39.21
N SER A 423 -20.29 7.55 -39.71
CA SER A 423 -20.96 8.64 -38.98
C SER A 423 -22.09 8.16 -38.07
N LEU A 424 -22.41 8.94 -37.01
CA LEU A 424 -23.75 9.36 -36.53
C LEU A 424 -23.58 9.98 -35.11
N THR A 425 -23.34 11.28 -34.99
CA THR A 425 -24.32 12.35 -34.68
C THR A 425 -25.12 12.20 -33.37
N GLY A 426 -24.84 13.08 -32.41
CA GLY A 426 -25.69 13.34 -31.24
C GLY A 426 -25.11 14.49 -30.41
N ALA A 427 -25.58 15.71 -30.68
CA ALA A 427 -25.06 16.98 -30.15
C ALA A 427 -25.34 17.19 -28.65
N ALA A 428 -24.39 17.81 -27.95
CA ALA A 428 -24.61 18.56 -26.71
C ALA A 428 -24.33 20.06 -26.98
N PRO A 429 -25.09 21.00 -26.38
CA PRO A 429 -25.01 22.41 -26.71
C PRO A 429 -23.82 23.11 -26.05
N ALA A 430 -23.29 24.09 -26.78
CA ALA A 430 -22.22 25.00 -26.38
C ALA A 430 -22.70 26.06 -25.37
N LEU A 431 -21.80 26.45 -24.46
CA LEU A 431 -21.76 27.79 -23.90
C LEU A 431 -20.34 28.33 -23.99
N ASP A 432 -20.29 29.51 -24.61
CA ASP A 432 -19.20 30.40 -24.97
C ASP A 432 -18.78 31.27 -23.77
N SER A 433 -17.48 31.61 -23.66
CA SER A 433 -16.95 32.96 -23.38
C SER A 433 -15.43 32.90 -23.08
N GLY A 434 -14.60 33.48 -23.97
CA GLY A 434 -13.20 33.86 -23.70
C GLY A 434 -13.08 35.14 -22.82
N PRO A 435 -11.97 35.92 -22.85
CA PRO A 435 -10.77 35.79 -23.67
C PRO A 435 -9.41 35.86 -22.92
N SER A 436 -8.37 35.58 -23.72
CA SER A 436 -6.93 35.61 -23.50
C SER A 436 -6.32 36.82 -22.78
N ALA A 437 -5.25 36.56 -22.01
CA ALA A 437 -4.21 37.55 -21.72
C ALA A 437 -2.80 36.91 -21.68
N ALA A 438 -2.02 37.28 -22.71
CA ALA A 438 -0.57 37.43 -22.85
C ALA A 438 0.44 36.73 -21.91
N SER A 439 1.37 36.00 -22.55
CA SER A 439 2.73 35.73 -22.08
C SER A 439 3.57 37.02 -21.92
N PRO A 440 4.67 36.95 -21.16
CA PRO A 440 5.93 37.47 -21.68
C PRO A 440 7.06 36.44 -21.64
N SER A 441 7.72 36.36 -22.78
CA SER A 441 9.05 35.80 -23.03
C SER A 441 10.14 36.48 -22.22
N GLY A 442 11.04 35.70 -21.64
CA GLY A 442 12.35 36.14 -21.16
C GLY A 442 13.41 35.10 -21.54
N ALA A 443 14.21 35.43 -22.55
CA ALA A 443 15.31 34.60 -23.05
C ALA A 443 16.62 34.89 -22.31
N GLY A 444 17.45 33.86 -22.16
CA GLY A 444 18.90 33.97 -22.27
C GLY A 444 19.72 33.82 -20.99
N ALA A 445 20.34 32.66 -20.82
CA ALA A 445 21.78 32.57 -20.53
C ALA A 445 22.29 31.16 -20.84
N ALA A 446 23.31 31.08 -21.70
CA ALA A 446 23.90 29.88 -22.24
C ALA A 446 25.14 29.44 -21.42
N GLY A 447 25.28 28.12 -21.22
CA GLY A 447 26.55 27.38 -21.09
C GLY A 447 27.45 27.65 -19.88
N PRO A 448 28.40 26.74 -19.56
CA PRO A 448 29.11 25.90 -20.52
C PRO A 448 29.07 24.40 -20.24
N ALA A 449 29.32 23.67 -21.33
CA ALA A 449 29.64 22.26 -21.38
C ALA A 449 30.94 21.94 -20.61
N SER A 450 30.95 20.80 -19.91
CA SER A 450 32.16 20.18 -19.37
C SER A 450 32.25 18.73 -19.85
N LEU A 451 33.06 18.59 -20.90
CA LEU A 451 33.93 17.48 -21.29
C LEU A 451 33.81 16.15 -20.52
N LEU A 452 33.41 15.13 -21.29
CA LEU A 452 33.78 13.72 -21.12
C LEU A 452 35.29 13.52 -20.90
N PRO A 453 35.65 12.46 -20.18
CA PRO A 453 36.64 11.53 -20.69
C PRO A 453 35.98 10.15 -20.89
N GLY A 454 36.03 9.67 -22.13
CA GLY A 454 35.75 8.28 -22.45
C GLY A 454 36.91 7.38 -22.01
N THR A 455 36.55 6.29 -21.35
CA THR A 455 37.29 5.02 -21.27
C THR A 455 36.19 3.99 -21.03
N GLY A 456 35.79 3.14 -21.98
CA GLY A 456 36.60 2.10 -22.57
C GLY A 456 35.78 0.81 -22.43
N SER A 457 35.07 0.45 -23.50
CA SER A 457 34.34 -0.81 -23.64
C SER A 457 35.32 -1.97 -23.50
N GLY A 458 35.27 -2.67 -22.38
CA GLY A 458 35.98 -3.92 -22.12
C GLY A 458 34.99 -4.98 -21.63
N SER A 459 34.48 -5.76 -22.58
CA SER A 459 33.76 -7.01 -22.35
C SER A 459 34.47 -7.88 -21.32
N GLY A 460 33.78 -8.15 -20.21
CA GLY A 460 34.22 -9.07 -19.18
C GLY A 460 33.02 -9.82 -18.62
N SER A 461 32.53 -10.82 -19.34
CA SER A 461 31.45 -11.73 -18.90
C SER A 461 31.73 -12.48 -17.59
N GLY A 462 32.95 -12.36 -17.04
CA GLY A 462 33.30 -12.84 -15.71
C GLY A 462 32.91 -11.90 -14.55
N GLY A 463 32.86 -10.59 -14.79
CA GLY A 463 32.55 -9.60 -13.74
C GLY A 463 31.08 -9.56 -13.35
N ASP A 464 30.19 -9.69 -14.34
CA ASP A 464 28.73 -9.74 -14.12
C ASP A 464 28.31 -11.07 -13.47
N LEU A 465 28.97 -12.17 -13.81
CA LEU A 465 28.74 -13.47 -13.17
C LEU A 465 29.25 -13.48 -11.73
N GLU A 466 30.37 -12.80 -11.45
CA GLU A 466 30.92 -12.68 -10.10
C GLU A 466 30.09 -11.74 -9.21
N SER A 467 29.57 -10.63 -9.75
CA SER A 467 28.66 -9.73 -9.02
C SER A 467 27.29 -10.38 -8.78
N GLU A 468 26.74 -11.11 -9.76
CA GLU A 468 25.50 -11.87 -9.62
C GLU A 468 25.65 -13.05 -8.65
N LEU A 469 26.78 -13.76 -8.69
CA LEU A 469 27.11 -14.80 -7.71
C LEU A 469 27.27 -14.21 -6.31
N ARG A 470 27.93 -13.05 -6.14
CA ARG A 470 28.08 -12.40 -4.83
C ARG A 470 26.74 -11.93 -4.26
N SER A 471 25.89 -11.33 -5.09
CA SER A 471 24.53 -10.91 -4.69
C SER A 471 23.68 -12.10 -4.26
N LYS A 472 23.64 -13.18 -5.05
CA LYS A 472 22.93 -14.42 -4.70
C LYS A 472 23.54 -15.14 -3.50
N LEU A 473 24.86 -15.03 -3.27
CA LEU A 473 25.57 -15.63 -2.14
C LEU A 473 25.20 -14.95 -0.80
N VAL A 474 25.01 -13.63 -0.81
CA VAL A 474 24.59 -12.87 0.38
C VAL A 474 23.13 -13.17 0.71
N ALA A 475 22.26 -13.21 -0.30
CA ALA A 475 20.82 -13.47 -0.14
C ALA A 475 20.52 -14.89 0.39
N HIS A 476 21.25 -15.92 -0.05
CA HIS A 476 20.99 -17.33 0.30
C HIS A 476 21.92 -17.90 1.38
N ARG A 477 22.56 -17.06 2.20
CA ARG A 477 23.54 -17.51 3.18
C ARG A 477 22.95 -18.46 4.24
N ILE A 478 21.71 -18.21 4.68
CA ILE A 478 21.01 -19.08 5.63
C ILE A 478 20.68 -20.43 4.98
N ASP A 479 20.24 -20.43 3.72
CA ASP A 479 19.97 -21.65 2.96
C ASP A 479 21.25 -22.47 2.75
N LEU A 480 22.39 -21.81 2.49
CA LEU A 480 23.69 -22.48 2.35
C LEU A 480 24.19 -23.05 3.68
N LEU A 481 23.97 -22.37 4.80
CA LEU A 481 24.26 -22.90 6.13
C LEU A 481 23.35 -24.09 6.46
N TYR A 482 22.07 -24.01 6.13
CA TYR A 482 21.11 -25.08 6.34
C TYR A 482 21.46 -26.31 5.49
N LEU A 483 21.84 -26.10 4.22
CA LEU A 483 22.32 -27.15 3.33
C LEU A 483 23.62 -27.79 3.85
N ALA A 484 24.56 -26.99 4.38
CA ALA A 484 25.79 -27.49 4.99
C ALA A 484 25.49 -28.37 6.22
N PHE A 485 24.54 -27.97 7.08
CA PHE A 485 24.08 -28.77 8.21
C PHE A 485 23.40 -30.07 7.76
N CYS A 486 22.53 -30.02 6.76
CA CYS A 486 21.88 -31.21 6.18
C CYS A 486 22.90 -32.21 5.63
N LEU A 487 23.91 -31.74 4.88
CA LEU A 487 24.99 -32.59 4.35
C LEU A 487 25.86 -33.19 5.45
N ALA A 488 26.14 -32.43 6.52
CA ALA A 488 26.86 -32.93 7.69
C ALA A 488 26.06 -34.04 8.39
N PHE A 489 24.74 -33.86 8.54
CA PHE A 489 23.85 -34.83 9.16
C PHE A 489 23.75 -36.13 8.34
N VAL A 490 23.59 -36.04 7.02
CA VAL A 490 23.62 -37.20 6.11
C VAL A 490 24.97 -37.92 6.19
N GLY A 491 26.08 -37.17 6.26
CA GLY A 491 27.41 -37.73 6.45
C GLY A 491 27.55 -38.52 7.76
N MET A 492 26.96 -38.03 8.85
CA MET A 492 26.93 -38.72 10.15
C MET A 492 26.04 -39.96 10.13
N ALA A 493 24.83 -39.88 9.55
CA ALA A 493 23.91 -41.01 9.42
C ALA A 493 24.50 -42.16 8.60
N LEU A 494 25.22 -41.84 7.51
CA LEU A 494 25.96 -42.84 6.72
C LEU A 494 27.11 -43.49 7.51
N GLY A 495 27.58 -42.85 8.59
CA GLY A 495 28.63 -43.34 9.48
C GLY A 495 28.15 -44.27 10.61
N LEU A 496 26.87 -44.20 10.99
CA LEU A 496 26.30 -45.10 12.00
C LEU A 496 26.27 -46.53 11.46
N ARG A 497 27.10 -47.39 12.07
CA ARG A 497 26.96 -48.83 11.94
C ARG A 497 25.76 -49.25 12.80
N PRO A 498 24.77 -49.99 12.27
CA PRO A 498 23.81 -50.64 13.14
C PRO A 498 24.57 -51.70 13.94
N THR A 499 24.96 -51.36 15.18
CA THR A 499 25.41 -52.35 16.16
C THR A 499 24.18 -53.08 16.68
N LEU A 500 23.62 -53.96 15.85
CA LEU A 500 22.71 -55.01 16.32
C LEU A 500 23.60 -56.18 16.77
N PRO A 501 23.68 -56.49 18.08
CA PRO A 501 24.37 -57.69 18.54
C PRO A 501 23.55 -58.91 18.14
N ALA A 502 23.95 -59.58 17.06
CA ALA A 502 23.39 -60.86 16.64
C ALA A 502 23.92 -61.98 17.57
N ARG A 503 23.26 -62.20 18.72
CA ARG A 503 23.28 -63.49 19.43
C ARG A 503 21.95 -63.73 20.13
N LEU A 504 21.07 -64.49 19.48
CA LEU A 504 20.09 -65.30 20.20
C LEU A 504 20.71 -66.70 20.39
N PRO A 505 20.82 -67.22 21.63
CA PRO A 505 21.30 -68.56 21.89
C PRO A 505 20.25 -69.59 21.45
N ARG A 506 20.68 -70.64 20.75
CA ARG A 506 19.87 -71.84 20.51
C ARG A 506 19.64 -72.56 21.83
N ALA A 507 18.40 -72.60 22.31
CA ALA A 507 17.98 -73.56 23.32
C ALA A 507 17.73 -74.93 22.66
N ARG A 508 18.06 -75.99 23.42
CA ARG A 508 18.04 -77.41 23.06
C ARG A 508 16.66 -77.95 22.75
#